data_AF-A0A423M5L1-F1
#
_entry.id   AF-A0A423M5L1-F1
#
_cell.length_a   1.000
_cell.length_b   1.000
_cell.length_c   1.000
_cell.angle_alpha   90.00
_cell.angle_beta   90.00
_cell.angle_gamma   90.00
#
_symmetry.space_group_name_H-M   'P 1'
#
loop_
_entity.id
_entity.type
_entity.pdbx_description
1 polymer ?
#
loop_
_entity_poly.entity_id
_entity_poly.type
_entity_poly.pdbx_seq_one_letter_code
_entity_poly.pdbx_strand_id
1 'polypeptide(L)'
;MSAEVLSTLMARSVALTPKADKTPKKVTYKVFWKTTAFWTDADVADFHNDAPLIAEKLINEQYWNREGAVTNNKFTCEDFALRVLCEFASKRGLPVKLKTGVRTYRNMENYAAANHDRYASNMFGFSEMVMLTYGAPDMQRVGENTLAVESVEGLLPGDILAQAKDRPADLAHHIQMVVRITETEIEIRQGNTSGASFRPITTIQKWMGANMADPQNSGYAGMLIETGLYRKAEAGWNYKNLSTGSMAEDFLSIFLFYRWNFMEFNK
;
A
#
# COMPACT_ATOMS: atom_id res chain seq x y z
N MET A 1 3.83 4.32 -26.84
CA MET A 1 2.51 4.09 -26.23
C MET A 1 1.59 3.61 -27.32
N SER A 2 0.96 2.44 -27.19
CA SER A 2 0.01 1.98 -28.19
C SER A 2 -1.25 2.86 -28.14
N ALA A 3 -1.92 2.99 -29.28
CA ALA A 3 -3.18 3.74 -29.38
C ALA A 3 -4.27 3.18 -28.44
N GLU A 4 -4.20 1.87 -28.16
CA GLU A 4 -5.10 1.17 -27.25
C GLU A 4 -4.96 1.64 -25.80
N VAL A 5 -3.73 1.69 -25.26
CA VAL A 5 -3.46 2.18 -23.90
C VAL A 5 -3.89 3.65 -23.74
N LEU A 6 -3.63 4.47 -24.76
CA LEU A 6 -4.07 5.86 -24.80
C LEU A 6 -5.60 5.98 -24.84
N SER A 7 -6.30 5.16 -25.63
CA SER A 7 -7.76 5.20 -25.73
C SER A 7 -8.45 4.82 -24.42
N THR A 8 -7.94 3.82 -23.71
CA THR A 8 -8.50 3.34 -22.44
C THR A 8 -8.27 4.33 -21.30
N LEU A 9 -7.12 5.01 -21.27
CA LEU A 9 -6.84 6.08 -20.31
C LEU A 9 -7.62 7.38 -20.61
N MET A 10 -7.81 7.72 -21.89
CA MET A 10 -8.54 8.91 -22.34
C MET A 10 -10.06 8.79 -22.13
N ALA A 11 -10.62 7.59 -22.28
CA ALA A 11 -12.06 7.36 -22.08
C ALA A 11 -12.53 7.52 -20.61
N ARG A 12 -11.60 7.52 -19.65
CA ARG A 12 -11.92 7.36 -18.21
C ARG A 12 -11.84 8.64 -17.37
N SER A 13 -11.34 9.74 -17.93
CA SER A 13 -11.07 10.99 -17.18
C SER A 13 -11.98 12.16 -17.52
N VAL A 14 -12.82 12.02 -18.55
CA VAL A 14 -13.70 13.09 -19.03
C VAL A 14 -15.11 12.72 -18.61
N ALA A 15 -15.73 13.51 -17.73
CA ALA A 15 -17.19 13.51 -17.59
C ALA A 15 -17.74 13.66 -19.01
N LEU A 16 -18.43 12.62 -19.51
CA LEU A 16 -18.80 12.50 -20.91
C LEU A 16 -19.37 13.83 -21.41
N THR A 17 -18.57 14.58 -22.17
CA THR A 17 -19.01 15.86 -22.71
C THR A 17 -20.18 15.55 -23.65
N PRO A 18 -21.31 16.27 -23.58
CA PRO A 18 -22.40 16.08 -24.53
C PRO A 18 -21.85 16.09 -25.95
N LYS A 19 -22.25 15.13 -26.78
CA LYS A 19 -21.76 14.96 -28.17
C LYS A 19 -21.83 16.24 -29.02
N ALA A 20 -22.68 17.19 -28.62
CA ALA A 20 -22.86 18.49 -29.26
C ALA A 20 -21.77 19.52 -28.91
N ASP A 21 -21.06 19.38 -27.80
CA ASP A 21 -19.99 20.30 -27.40
C ASP A 21 -18.68 19.91 -28.12
N LYS A 22 -18.33 20.69 -29.15
CA LYS A 22 -17.11 20.52 -29.94
C LYS A 22 -15.92 21.31 -29.38
N THR A 23 -16.07 21.94 -28.22
CA THR A 23 -15.00 22.74 -27.61
C THR A 23 -13.86 21.82 -27.18
N PRO A 24 -12.62 22.02 -27.66
CA PRO A 24 -11.49 21.22 -27.22
C PRO A 24 -11.28 21.39 -25.70
N LYS A 25 -11.50 20.31 -24.93
CA LYS A 25 -11.21 20.29 -23.49
C LYS A 25 -9.74 19.94 -23.30
N LYS A 26 -8.97 20.85 -22.74
CA LYS A 26 -7.59 20.56 -22.31
C LYS A 26 -7.65 19.75 -21.00
N VAL A 27 -7.22 18.49 -21.05
CA VAL A 27 -7.04 17.66 -19.86
C VAL A 27 -5.58 17.67 -19.46
N THR A 28 -5.32 18.03 -18.20
CA THR A 28 -3.98 17.98 -17.61
C THR A 28 -3.94 16.82 -16.63
N TYR A 29 -2.91 15.99 -16.72
CA TYR A 29 -2.72 14.84 -15.84
C TYR A 29 -1.52 15.05 -14.91
N LYS A 30 -1.65 14.59 -13.67
CA LYS A 30 -0.51 14.24 -12.84
C LYS A 30 -0.08 12.83 -13.25
N VAL A 31 1.19 12.68 -13.63
CA VAL A 31 1.77 11.40 -14.03
C VAL A 31 2.92 11.09 -13.09
N PHE A 32 2.70 10.17 -12.15
CA PHE A 32 3.74 9.71 -11.24
C PHE A 32 4.66 8.69 -11.91
N TRP A 33 4.10 7.79 -12.70
CA TRP A 33 4.79 7.04 -13.74
C TRP A 33 3.82 6.73 -14.86
N LYS A 34 4.34 6.52 -16.07
CA LYS A 34 3.52 6.19 -17.23
C LYS A 34 3.04 4.75 -17.14
N THR A 35 1.74 4.54 -17.33
CA THR A 35 1.21 3.20 -17.59
C THR A 35 1.55 2.80 -19.01
N THR A 36 2.37 1.77 -19.16
CA THR A 36 2.83 1.23 -20.46
C THR A 36 2.41 -0.22 -20.67
N ALA A 37 1.97 -0.91 -19.62
CA ALA A 37 1.45 -2.26 -19.62
C ALA A 37 0.24 -2.36 -18.66
N PHE A 38 -0.48 -3.48 -18.70
CA PHE A 38 -1.54 -3.83 -17.75
C PHE A 38 -1.13 -5.09 -17.01
N TRP A 39 -1.62 -5.26 -15.78
CA TRP A 39 -1.38 -6.46 -14.99
C TRP A 39 -1.90 -7.69 -15.73
N THR A 40 -1.05 -8.70 -15.82
CA THR A 40 -1.36 -10.05 -16.27
C THR A 40 -1.07 -11.05 -15.14
N ASP A 41 -1.53 -12.29 -15.27
CA ASP A 41 -1.23 -13.33 -14.28
C ASP A 41 0.29 -13.57 -14.15
N ALA A 42 1.05 -13.36 -15.23
CA ALA A 42 2.51 -13.41 -15.20
C ALA A 42 3.10 -12.27 -14.35
N ASP A 43 2.58 -11.04 -14.48
CA ASP A 43 3.02 -9.92 -13.64
C ASP A 43 2.67 -10.14 -12.15
N VAL A 44 1.55 -10.80 -11.88
CA VAL A 44 1.15 -11.18 -10.51
C VAL A 44 2.11 -12.22 -9.93
N ALA A 45 2.44 -13.25 -10.70
CA ALA A 45 3.43 -14.25 -10.29
C ALA A 45 4.81 -13.61 -10.05
N ASP A 46 5.26 -12.74 -10.96
CA ASP A 46 6.49 -11.98 -10.82
C ASP A 46 6.48 -11.07 -9.60
N PHE A 47 5.34 -10.44 -9.26
CA PHE A 47 5.20 -9.64 -8.05
C PHE A 47 5.46 -10.48 -6.81
N HIS A 48 4.84 -11.66 -6.71
CA HIS A 48 5.04 -12.54 -5.57
C HIS A 48 6.49 -13.05 -5.46
N ASN A 49 7.16 -13.28 -6.60
CA ASN A 49 8.58 -13.66 -6.62
C ASN A 49 9.51 -12.50 -6.21
N ASP A 50 9.21 -11.27 -6.64
CA ASP A 50 10.06 -10.09 -6.40
C ASP A 50 9.79 -9.43 -5.04
N ALA A 51 8.58 -9.61 -4.46
CA ALA A 51 8.17 -8.94 -3.22
C ALA A 51 9.18 -9.11 -2.07
N PRO A 52 9.76 -10.30 -1.81
CA PRO A 52 10.78 -10.47 -0.77
C PRO A 52 12.07 -9.68 -1.05
N LEU A 53 12.50 -9.62 -2.32
CA LEU A 53 13.70 -8.88 -2.72
C LEU A 53 13.49 -7.37 -2.60
N ILE A 54 12.30 -6.90 -2.97
CA ILE A 54 11.92 -5.50 -2.79
C ILE A 54 11.84 -5.16 -1.30
N ALA A 55 11.24 -6.03 -0.49
CA ALA A 55 11.16 -5.86 0.96
C ALA A 55 12.56 -5.72 1.59
N GLU A 56 13.48 -6.62 1.26
CA GLU A 56 14.85 -6.60 1.76
C GLU A 56 15.59 -5.32 1.33
N LYS A 57 15.41 -4.90 0.07
CA LYS A 57 15.94 -3.63 -0.43
C LYS A 57 15.43 -2.44 0.40
N LEU A 58 14.12 -2.36 0.67
CA LEU A 58 13.51 -1.25 1.42
C LEU A 58 13.91 -1.20 2.90
N ILE A 59 14.27 -2.35 3.49
CA ILE A 59 14.80 -2.41 4.85
C ILE A 59 16.20 -1.81 4.91
N ASN A 60 17.04 -2.11 3.91
CA ASN A 60 18.45 -1.76 3.89
C ASN A 60 18.74 -0.38 3.26
N GLU A 61 17.96 0.05 2.28
CA GLU A 61 18.13 1.36 1.65
C GLU A 61 17.44 2.43 2.48
N GLN A 62 18.18 3.42 2.99
CA GLN A 62 17.61 4.62 3.59
C GLN A 62 16.57 5.23 2.64
N TYR A 63 15.42 5.67 3.18
CA TYR A 63 14.30 6.22 2.42
C TYR A 63 14.83 7.42 1.65
N TRP A 64 15.23 7.15 0.42
CA TRP A 64 15.83 8.12 -0.46
C TRP A 64 14.75 8.43 -1.46
N ASN A 65 13.93 9.42 -1.13
CA ASN A 65 12.96 9.97 -2.07
C ASN A 65 13.62 10.49 -3.37
N ARG A 66 14.96 10.65 -3.34
CA ARG A 66 15.83 11.25 -4.36
C ARG A 66 15.79 12.78 -4.38
N GLU A 67 15.09 13.38 -3.42
CA GLU A 67 15.08 14.82 -3.16
C GLU A 67 15.86 15.21 -1.88
N GLY A 68 16.60 14.27 -1.29
CA GLY A 68 17.56 14.53 -0.22
C GLY A 68 17.00 14.49 1.21
N ALA A 69 15.74 14.07 1.40
CA ALA A 69 15.22 13.79 2.73
C ALA A 69 15.76 12.43 3.22
N VAL A 70 16.54 12.47 4.30
CA VAL A 70 17.15 11.29 4.97
C VAL A 70 16.38 10.88 6.23
N THR A 71 15.14 11.35 6.41
CA THR A 71 14.29 10.90 7.51
C THR A 71 14.08 9.39 7.35
N ASN A 72 14.79 8.64 8.19
CA ASN A 72 14.97 7.18 8.27
C ASN A 72 13.84 6.31 7.69
N ASN A 73 14.18 5.07 7.28
CA ASN A 73 13.30 3.96 6.84
C ASN A 73 12.11 3.69 7.77
N LYS A 74 11.17 4.60 7.77
CA LYS A 74 10.03 4.64 8.66
C LYS A 74 8.81 4.39 7.83
N PHE A 75 8.01 3.43 8.24
CA PHE A 75 6.75 3.09 7.60
C PHE A 75 5.71 2.89 8.70
N THR A 76 4.49 3.40 8.51
CA THR A 76 3.34 2.84 9.25
C THR A 76 3.05 1.44 8.70
N CYS A 77 2.16 0.70 9.37
CA CYS A 77 1.99 -0.73 9.11
C CYS A 77 1.60 -1.05 7.65
N GLU A 78 0.75 -0.22 7.05
CA GLU A 78 0.24 -0.32 5.68
C GLU A 78 1.22 0.22 4.63
N ASP A 79 2.00 1.24 4.99
CA ASP A 79 2.84 1.97 4.05
C ASP A 79 3.95 1.10 3.47
N PHE A 80 4.45 0.15 4.25
CA PHE A 80 5.47 -0.78 3.78
C PHE A 80 4.95 -1.66 2.63
N ALA A 81 3.77 -2.27 2.79
CA ALA A 81 3.17 -3.09 1.75
C ALA A 81 2.82 -2.26 0.50
N LEU A 82 2.31 -1.03 0.70
CA LEU A 82 2.07 -0.08 -0.37
C LEU A 82 3.35 0.25 -1.14
N ARG A 83 4.46 0.46 -0.43
CA ARG A 83 5.75 0.79 -1.02
C ARG A 83 6.29 -0.33 -1.89
N VAL A 84 6.15 -1.58 -1.44
CA VAL A 84 6.54 -2.77 -2.22
C VAL A 84 5.75 -2.86 -3.53
N LEU A 85 4.42 -2.66 -3.46
CA LEU A 85 3.55 -2.61 -4.64
C LEU A 85 3.99 -1.52 -5.63
N CYS A 86 4.20 -0.29 -5.15
CA CYS A 86 4.60 0.84 -5.98
C CYS A 86 5.98 0.66 -6.63
N GLU A 87 6.96 0.13 -5.90
CA GLU A 87 8.30 -0.13 -6.42
C GLU A 87 8.27 -1.17 -7.57
N PHE A 88 7.46 -2.24 -7.43
CA PHE A 88 7.28 -3.23 -8.49
C PHE A 88 6.56 -2.62 -9.71
N ALA A 89 5.39 -2.02 -9.47
CA ALA A 89 4.50 -1.55 -10.53
C ALA A 89 5.14 -0.43 -11.37
N SER A 90 5.83 0.52 -10.71
CA SER A 90 6.41 1.67 -11.40
C SER A 90 7.55 1.30 -12.35
N LYS A 91 8.37 0.30 -12.00
CA LYS A 91 9.45 -0.20 -12.87
C LYS A 91 8.94 -0.88 -14.13
N ARG A 92 7.77 -1.50 -14.05
CA ARG A 92 7.13 -2.23 -15.16
C ARG A 92 6.08 -1.39 -15.90
N GLY A 93 5.84 -0.16 -15.46
CA GLY A 93 4.80 0.71 -16.02
C GLY A 93 3.40 0.13 -15.88
N LEU A 94 3.16 -0.62 -14.80
CA LEU A 94 1.86 -1.19 -14.46
C LEU A 94 0.99 -0.15 -13.74
N PRO A 95 -0.32 -0.12 -13.95
CA PRO A 95 -1.19 0.82 -13.27
C PRO A 95 -1.36 0.45 -11.79
N VAL A 96 -1.54 1.45 -10.94
CA VAL A 96 -1.98 1.24 -9.55
C VAL A 96 -3.23 2.09 -9.32
N LYS A 97 -4.23 1.49 -8.68
CA LYS A 97 -5.49 2.13 -8.30
C LYS A 97 -5.80 1.77 -6.87
N LEU A 98 -5.90 2.76 -5.99
CA LEU A 98 -6.17 2.55 -4.57
C LEU A 98 -7.32 3.44 -4.13
N LYS A 99 -8.30 2.85 -3.46
CA LYS A 99 -9.54 3.51 -3.04
C LYS A 99 -9.59 3.65 -1.53
N THR A 100 -9.88 4.85 -1.06
CA THR A 100 -10.27 5.11 0.33
C THR A 100 -11.77 5.35 0.40
N GLY A 101 -12.28 5.67 1.59
CA GLY A 101 -13.69 6.08 1.74
C GLY A 101 -14.08 7.35 0.98
N VAL A 102 -13.10 8.16 0.55
CA VAL A 102 -13.33 9.51 0.01
C VAL A 102 -12.63 9.80 -1.31
N ARG A 103 -11.61 9.02 -1.69
CA ARG A 103 -10.81 9.26 -2.90
C ARG A 103 -10.37 7.96 -3.57
N THR A 104 -10.17 8.01 -4.87
CA THR A 104 -9.43 7.00 -5.62
C THR A 104 -8.14 7.62 -6.12
N TYR A 105 -7.01 7.00 -5.76
CA TYR A 105 -5.67 7.35 -6.19
C TYR A 105 -5.30 6.51 -7.40
N ARG A 106 -4.64 7.15 -8.38
CA ARG A 106 -4.09 6.45 -9.55
C ARG A 106 -2.71 6.99 -9.87
N ASN A 107 -1.83 6.12 -10.36
CA ASN A 107 -0.49 6.54 -10.80
C ASN A 107 -0.51 7.59 -11.93
N MET A 108 -1.64 7.65 -12.66
CA MET A 108 -1.99 8.72 -13.58
C MET A 108 -3.40 9.20 -13.25
N GLU A 109 -3.56 10.45 -12.81
CA GLU A 109 -4.86 11.02 -12.46
C GLU A 109 -5.04 12.46 -12.94
N ASN A 110 -6.29 12.92 -12.98
CA ASN A 110 -6.62 14.30 -13.36
C ASN A 110 -5.94 15.27 -12.39
N TYR A 111 -5.17 16.20 -12.95
CA TYR A 111 -4.43 17.14 -12.14
C TYR A 111 -5.38 18.16 -11.47
N ALA A 112 -5.29 18.20 -10.14
CA ALA A 112 -5.75 19.28 -9.29
C ALA A 112 -4.60 19.78 -8.41
N ALA A 113 -4.33 21.09 -8.43
CA ALA A 113 -3.22 21.72 -7.68
C ALA A 113 -3.22 21.34 -6.19
N ALA A 114 -4.38 21.43 -5.53
CA ALA A 114 -4.57 21.10 -4.12
C ALA A 114 -4.17 19.67 -3.74
N ASN A 115 -4.20 18.74 -4.70
CA ASN A 115 -3.90 17.32 -4.47
C ASN A 115 -2.49 16.91 -4.91
N HIS A 116 -1.82 17.69 -5.76
CA HIS A 116 -0.64 17.20 -6.49
C HIS A 116 0.61 18.08 -6.42
N ASP A 117 0.50 19.37 -6.12
CA ASP A 117 1.63 20.30 -6.24
C ASP A 117 2.77 19.98 -5.28
N ARG A 118 2.45 19.42 -4.11
CA ARG A 118 3.41 19.02 -3.08
C ARG A 118 4.14 17.70 -3.36
N TYR A 119 3.72 16.93 -4.36
CA TYR A 119 4.26 15.59 -4.60
C TYR A 119 5.09 15.57 -5.88
N ALA A 120 6.26 14.94 -5.85
CA ALA A 120 7.07 14.75 -7.04
C ALA A 120 6.32 13.89 -8.09
N SER A 121 6.62 14.09 -9.37
CA SER A 121 6.07 13.27 -10.47
C SER A 121 6.89 12.00 -10.67
N ASN A 122 7.00 11.21 -9.60
CA ASN A 122 7.71 9.92 -9.56
C ASN A 122 6.95 8.96 -8.62
N MET A 123 7.40 7.71 -8.52
CA MET A 123 6.72 6.73 -7.64
C MET A 123 6.81 7.09 -6.14
N PHE A 124 7.80 7.89 -5.71
CA PHE A 124 7.88 8.35 -4.32
C PHE A 124 6.75 9.33 -4.04
N GLY A 125 6.57 10.35 -4.90
CA GLY A 125 5.47 11.30 -4.75
C GLY A 125 4.08 10.65 -4.80
N PHE A 126 3.90 9.58 -5.58
CA PHE A 126 2.63 8.82 -5.52
C PHE A 126 2.44 8.14 -4.18
N SER A 127 3.48 7.43 -3.70
CA SER A 127 3.43 6.73 -2.41
C SER A 127 3.12 7.72 -1.30
N GLU A 128 3.85 8.83 -1.22
CA GLU A 128 3.65 9.89 -0.23
C GLU A 128 2.24 10.50 -0.28
N MET A 129 1.67 10.64 -1.48
CA MET A 129 0.31 11.13 -1.66
C MET A 129 -0.75 10.14 -1.13
N VAL A 130 -0.55 8.84 -1.36
CA VAL A 130 -1.47 7.79 -0.90
C VAL A 130 -1.35 7.62 0.61
N MET A 131 -0.13 7.47 1.13
CA MET A 131 0.18 7.26 2.56
C MET A 131 -0.43 8.34 3.46
N LEU A 132 -0.60 9.56 2.95
CA LEU A 132 -1.21 10.67 3.72
C LEU A 132 -2.59 10.34 4.30
N THR A 133 -3.39 9.51 3.61
CA THR A 133 -4.78 9.24 4.02
C THR A 133 -5.21 7.78 3.94
N TYR A 134 -4.38 6.93 3.34
CA TYR A 134 -4.67 5.52 3.16
C TYR A 134 -4.26 4.76 4.42
N GLY A 135 -5.23 4.12 5.08
CA GLY A 135 -4.99 3.35 6.30
C GLY A 135 -5.19 1.84 6.14
N ALA A 136 -4.84 1.08 7.19
CA ALA A 136 -5.16 -0.36 7.28
C ALA A 136 -6.62 -0.72 6.90
N PRO A 137 -7.66 0.04 7.33
CA PRO A 137 -9.05 -0.21 6.90
C PRO A 137 -9.27 -0.10 5.38
N ASP A 138 -8.56 0.81 4.71
CA ASP A 138 -8.72 0.99 3.27
C ASP A 138 -8.07 -0.18 2.50
N MET A 139 -6.96 -0.74 3.00
CA MET A 139 -6.36 -1.95 2.44
C MET A 139 -7.30 -3.16 2.46
N GLN A 140 -8.17 -3.25 3.46
CA GLN A 140 -9.18 -4.31 3.61
C GLN A 140 -10.36 -4.21 2.62
N ARG A 141 -10.41 -3.21 1.73
CA ARG A 141 -11.55 -3.04 0.79
C ARG A 141 -11.56 -4.13 -0.29
N VAL A 142 -12.23 -5.24 0.01
CA VAL A 142 -12.40 -6.39 -0.88
C VAL A 142 -13.12 -6.01 -2.17
N GLY A 143 -12.62 -6.51 -3.30
CA GLY A 143 -13.13 -6.22 -4.64
C GLY A 143 -12.66 -4.89 -5.20
N GLU A 144 -12.01 -4.04 -4.40
CA GLU A 144 -11.51 -2.71 -4.80
C GLU A 144 -9.97 -2.67 -4.72
N ASN A 145 -9.41 -2.77 -3.52
CA ASN A 145 -7.97 -2.74 -3.30
C ASN A 145 -7.39 -4.15 -3.20
N THR A 146 -8.15 -5.07 -2.62
CA THR A 146 -7.71 -6.43 -2.31
C THR A 146 -8.76 -7.48 -2.65
N LEU A 147 -8.35 -8.74 -2.69
CA LEU A 147 -9.18 -9.94 -2.71
C LEU A 147 -8.89 -10.74 -1.45
N ALA A 148 -9.89 -11.40 -0.89
CA ALA A 148 -9.69 -12.27 0.28
C ALA A 148 -8.87 -13.50 -0.12
N VAL A 149 -7.96 -13.91 0.77
CA VAL A 149 -7.27 -15.20 0.71
C VAL A 149 -7.89 -16.08 1.80
N GLU A 150 -8.38 -17.26 1.42
CA GLU A 150 -9.25 -18.06 2.31
C GLU A 150 -8.48 -18.69 3.47
N SER A 151 -7.22 -19.08 3.25
CA SER A 151 -6.43 -19.81 4.24
C SER A 151 -4.94 -19.51 4.14
N VAL A 152 -4.19 -19.98 5.14
CA VAL A 152 -2.73 -19.82 5.20
C VAL A 152 -2.04 -20.50 4.02
N GLU A 153 -2.57 -21.63 3.56
CA GLU A 153 -2.05 -22.40 2.42
C GLU A 153 -2.17 -21.64 1.10
N GLY A 154 -3.08 -20.67 1.02
CA GLY A 154 -3.25 -19.80 -0.14
C GLY A 154 -2.33 -18.56 -0.14
N LEU A 155 -1.60 -18.30 0.94
CA LEU A 155 -0.73 -17.14 1.07
C LEU A 155 0.49 -17.25 0.16
N LEU A 156 0.86 -16.12 -0.45
CA LEU A 156 2.06 -15.91 -1.23
C LEU A 156 2.84 -14.71 -0.68
N PRO A 157 4.16 -14.61 -0.92
CA PRO A 157 4.90 -13.41 -0.56
C PRO A 157 4.32 -12.16 -1.21
N GLY A 158 4.24 -11.05 -0.48
CA GLY A 158 3.54 -9.83 -0.88
C GLY A 158 2.05 -9.81 -0.54
N ASP A 159 1.46 -10.93 -0.09
CA ASP A 159 0.13 -10.94 0.52
C ASP A 159 0.14 -10.25 1.89
N ILE A 160 -1.05 -9.85 2.31
CA ILE A 160 -1.32 -8.99 3.45
C ILE A 160 -2.01 -9.82 4.55
N LEU A 161 -1.49 -9.72 5.77
CA LEU A 161 -2.19 -10.13 6.99
C LEU A 161 -2.72 -8.84 7.65
N ALA A 162 -4.04 -8.71 7.72
CA ALA A 162 -4.70 -7.59 8.38
C ALA A 162 -5.23 -8.00 9.76
N GLN A 163 -4.67 -7.42 10.82
CA GLN A 163 -5.15 -7.64 12.19
C GLN A 163 -6.48 -6.93 12.35
N ALA A 164 -7.54 -7.70 12.59
CA ALA A 164 -8.90 -7.20 12.42
C ALA A 164 -9.91 -7.84 13.38
N LYS A 165 -9.84 -9.16 13.60
CA LYS A 165 -10.85 -9.92 14.38
C LYS A 165 -10.79 -9.64 15.88
N ASP A 166 -9.78 -8.90 16.34
CA ASP A 166 -9.66 -8.38 17.71
C ASP A 166 -10.37 -7.02 17.89
N ARG A 167 -11.06 -6.52 16.86
CA ARG A 167 -11.87 -5.29 16.90
C ARG A 167 -13.29 -5.51 16.39
N PRO A 168 -14.26 -4.66 16.81
CA PRO A 168 -15.62 -4.70 16.28
C PRO A 168 -15.65 -4.57 14.75
N ALA A 169 -16.57 -5.31 14.14
CA ALA A 169 -16.80 -5.35 12.69
C ALA A 169 -15.58 -5.81 11.87
N ASP A 170 -14.64 -6.53 12.50
CA ASP A 170 -13.42 -7.04 11.88
C ASP A 170 -12.69 -5.96 11.07
N LEU A 171 -12.57 -4.75 11.64
CA LEU A 171 -11.94 -3.62 10.97
C LEU A 171 -10.43 -3.63 11.19
N ALA A 172 -9.69 -3.77 10.11
CA ALA A 172 -8.24 -3.79 10.12
C ALA A 172 -7.66 -2.54 10.76
N HIS A 173 -6.73 -2.73 11.69
CA HIS A 173 -6.03 -1.63 12.35
C HIS A 173 -4.52 -1.76 12.37
N HIS A 174 -4.04 -2.92 11.93
CA HIS A 174 -2.62 -3.20 11.75
C HIS A 174 -2.44 -4.12 10.54
N ILE A 175 -1.35 -3.91 9.82
CA ILE A 175 -1.00 -4.64 8.59
C ILE A 175 0.38 -5.27 8.75
N GLN A 176 0.49 -6.52 8.29
CA GLN A 176 1.75 -7.21 8.06
C GLN A 176 1.79 -7.71 6.63
N MET A 177 2.97 -7.75 6.02
CA MET A 177 3.16 -8.30 4.69
C MET A 177 3.96 -9.60 4.77
N VAL A 178 3.47 -10.65 4.13
CA VAL A 178 4.17 -11.93 4.01
C VAL A 178 5.41 -11.74 3.13
N VAL A 179 6.56 -12.25 3.56
CA VAL A 179 7.80 -12.27 2.74
C VAL A 179 8.30 -13.69 2.49
N ARG A 180 7.89 -14.66 3.31
CA ARG A 180 8.16 -16.08 3.09
C ARG A 180 7.06 -16.92 3.70
N ILE A 181 6.73 -18.04 3.05
CA ILE A 181 5.76 -19.03 3.51
C ILE A 181 6.37 -20.43 3.34
N THR A 182 6.23 -21.27 4.36
CA THR A 182 6.46 -22.72 4.31
C THR A 182 5.32 -23.43 5.02
N GLU A 183 5.30 -24.76 5.01
CA GLU A 183 4.26 -25.55 5.69
C GLU A 183 4.16 -25.29 7.20
N THR A 184 5.25 -24.82 7.82
CA THR A 184 5.35 -24.65 9.28
C THR A 184 5.73 -23.24 9.72
N GLU A 185 6.01 -22.33 8.78
CA GLU A 185 6.52 -21.00 9.10
C GLU A 185 6.01 -19.92 8.13
N ILE A 186 5.64 -18.76 8.67
CA ILE A 186 5.32 -17.55 7.90
C ILE A 186 6.25 -16.45 8.37
N GLU A 187 7.08 -15.93 7.48
CA GLU A 187 7.90 -14.75 7.77
C GLU A 187 7.19 -13.50 7.25
N ILE A 188 7.15 -12.47 8.08
CA ILE A 188 6.52 -11.19 7.75
C ILE A 188 7.47 -10.02 7.92
N ARG A 189 7.11 -8.92 7.28
CA ARG A 189 7.66 -7.58 7.53
C ARG A 189 6.51 -6.62 7.78
N GLN A 190 6.73 -5.66 8.66
CA GLN A 190 5.72 -4.65 8.99
C GLN A 190 6.38 -3.32 9.29
N GLY A 191 5.75 -2.23 8.84
CA GLY A 191 5.97 -0.94 9.49
C GLY A 191 5.29 -0.92 10.86
N ASN A 192 5.54 0.12 11.63
CA ASN A 192 4.90 0.30 12.94
C ASN A 192 4.76 1.79 13.25
N THR A 193 4.05 2.15 14.30
CA THR A 193 3.81 3.55 14.67
C THR A 193 4.24 3.82 16.11
N SER A 194 5.10 4.82 16.33
CA SER A 194 5.62 5.10 17.67
C SER A 194 4.57 5.80 18.53
N GLY A 195 4.02 5.08 19.52
CA GLY A 195 3.20 5.64 20.59
C GLY A 195 1.80 6.11 20.16
N ALA A 196 0.81 5.74 20.98
CA ALA A 196 -0.52 6.35 21.07
C ALA A 196 -1.18 6.85 19.76
N SER A 197 -1.10 6.08 18.68
CA SER A 197 -1.88 6.34 17.46
C SER A 197 -3.30 5.80 17.60
N PHE A 198 -3.90 6.05 18.76
CA PHE A 198 -5.30 5.81 19.04
C PHE A 198 -6.05 7.14 18.99
N ARG A 199 -7.27 7.11 18.43
CA ARG A 199 -8.20 8.22 18.59
C ARG A 199 -8.46 8.42 20.09
N PRO A 200 -8.37 9.64 20.64
CA PRO A 200 -8.47 10.93 19.94
C PRO A 200 -7.14 11.67 19.68
N ILE A 201 -5.98 11.10 20.03
CA ILE A 201 -4.70 11.82 20.04
C ILE A 201 -4.26 12.26 18.63
N THR A 202 -4.45 11.38 17.64
CA THR A 202 -4.19 11.69 16.22
C THR A 202 -5.13 12.78 15.65
N THR A 203 -6.30 13.00 16.25
CA THR A 203 -7.25 14.05 15.85
C THR A 203 -6.82 15.43 16.36
N ILE A 204 -6.29 15.49 17.59
CA ILE A 204 -5.78 16.72 18.21
C ILE A 204 -4.46 17.16 17.55
N GLN A 205 -3.56 16.23 17.23
CA GLN A 205 -2.30 16.56 16.54
C GLN A 205 -2.52 17.01 15.08
N LYS A 206 -3.51 16.43 14.39
CA LYS A 206 -3.98 16.91 13.07
C LYS A 206 -4.52 18.34 13.13
N TRP A 207 -5.16 18.72 14.25
CA TRP A 207 -5.63 20.09 14.48
C TRP A 207 -4.49 21.08 14.79
N MET A 208 -3.38 20.62 15.37
CA MET A 208 -2.17 21.42 15.65
C MET A 208 -1.14 21.46 14.50
N GLY A 209 -1.52 21.03 13.29
CA GLY A 209 -0.68 21.14 12.08
C GLY A 209 0.42 20.07 11.93
N ALA A 210 0.51 19.10 12.85
CA ALA A 210 1.40 17.95 12.72
C ALA A 210 0.59 16.74 12.23
N ASN A 211 0.57 16.51 10.92
CA ASN A 211 -0.05 15.29 10.38
C ASN A 211 0.94 14.13 10.51
N MET A 212 0.74 13.29 11.53
CA MET A 212 1.57 12.11 11.83
C MET A 212 1.50 11.01 10.76
N ALA A 213 0.50 11.05 9.88
CA ALA A 213 0.39 10.17 8.71
C ALA A 213 1.11 10.71 7.47
N ASP A 214 1.66 11.92 7.53
CA ASP A 214 2.32 12.56 6.40
C ASP A 214 3.82 12.20 6.38
N PRO A 215 4.30 11.37 5.44
CA PRO A 215 5.70 10.97 5.40
C PRO A 215 6.66 12.12 5.07
N GLN A 216 6.16 13.26 4.56
CA GLN A 216 6.98 14.44 4.29
C GLN A 216 7.17 15.33 5.55
N ASN A 217 6.48 15.04 6.66
CA ASN A 217 6.58 15.82 7.89
C ASN A 217 7.64 15.25 8.85
N SER A 218 8.35 16.13 9.57
CA SER A 218 9.33 15.73 10.60
C SER A 218 8.72 14.95 11.77
N GLY A 219 7.41 15.10 12.00
CA GLY A 219 6.63 14.37 13.00
C GLY A 219 5.96 13.09 12.50
N TYR A 220 6.36 12.58 11.32
CA TYR A 220 5.83 11.33 10.80
C TYR A 220 6.03 10.17 11.77
N ALA A 221 4.96 9.41 12.01
CA ALA A 221 4.88 8.47 13.11
C ALA A 221 5.39 7.06 12.79
N GLY A 222 5.74 6.81 11.52
CA GLY A 222 6.32 5.54 11.09
C GLY A 222 7.55 5.17 11.92
N MET A 223 7.72 3.88 12.15
CA MET A 223 8.89 3.30 12.80
C MET A 223 9.69 2.46 11.80
N LEU A 224 10.89 2.05 12.24
CA LEU A 224 11.70 1.08 11.50
C LEU A 224 10.89 -0.18 11.22
N ILE A 225 11.14 -0.77 10.06
CA ILE A 225 10.50 -2.02 9.65
C ILE A 225 10.91 -3.12 10.62
N GLU A 226 9.91 -3.82 11.16
CA GLU A 226 10.10 -4.95 12.06
C GLU A 226 9.94 -6.27 11.32
N THR A 227 10.65 -7.29 11.82
CA THR A 227 10.57 -8.66 11.32
C THR A 227 9.78 -9.52 12.30
N GLY A 228 8.78 -10.22 11.79
CA GLY A 228 7.98 -11.16 12.56
C GLY A 228 8.00 -12.56 11.97
N LEU A 229 7.71 -13.54 12.81
CA LEU A 229 7.72 -14.94 12.46
C LEU A 229 6.52 -15.65 13.10
N TYR A 230 5.69 -16.28 12.29
CA TYR A 230 4.68 -17.23 12.75
C TYR A 230 5.23 -18.64 12.60
N ARG A 231 5.05 -19.47 13.62
CA ARG A 231 5.34 -20.90 13.57
C ARG A 231 4.10 -21.71 13.90
N LYS A 232 3.86 -22.73 13.09
CA LYS A 232 2.76 -23.66 13.29
C LYS A 232 2.93 -24.38 14.63
N ALA A 233 1.89 -24.36 15.44
CA ALA A 233 1.80 -25.08 16.71
C ALA A 233 0.70 -26.16 16.63
N GLU A 234 0.51 -26.94 17.69
CA GLU A 234 -0.60 -27.92 17.76
C GLU A 234 -1.96 -27.21 17.62
N ALA A 235 -2.10 -26.04 18.24
CA ALA A 235 -3.24 -25.16 18.11
C ALA A 235 -2.79 -23.84 17.45
N GLY A 236 -3.04 -23.71 16.15
CA GLY A 236 -2.88 -22.46 15.43
C GLY A 236 -1.43 -22.05 15.16
N TRP A 237 -1.15 -20.74 15.21
CA TRP A 237 0.14 -20.17 14.78
C TRP A 237 0.70 -19.18 15.79
N ASN A 238 1.81 -19.55 16.43
CA ASN A 238 2.48 -18.73 17.42
C ASN A 238 3.37 -17.69 16.76
N TYR A 239 3.31 -16.45 17.24
CA TYR A 239 4.06 -15.31 16.73
C TYR A 239 5.29 -15.01 17.59
N LYS A 240 6.39 -14.63 16.94
CA LYS A 240 7.58 -14.02 17.53
C LYS A 240 8.00 -12.80 16.71
N ASN A 241 8.06 -11.65 17.34
CA ASN A 241 8.73 -10.48 16.78
C ASN A 241 10.24 -10.64 16.96
N LEU A 242 11.00 -10.73 15.87
CA LEU A 242 12.45 -10.87 15.91
C LEU A 242 13.16 -9.55 16.22
N SER A 243 12.51 -8.41 15.98
CA SER A 243 13.05 -7.08 16.27
C SER A 243 12.90 -6.70 17.75
N THR A 244 11.79 -7.04 18.39
CA THR A 244 11.51 -6.67 19.79
C THR A 244 11.61 -7.84 20.78
N GLY A 245 11.60 -9.08 20.30
CA GLY A 245 11.57 -10.29 21.13
C GLY A 245 10.17 -10.66 21.66
N SER A 246 9.13 -9.84 21.39
CA SER A 246 7.76 -10.13 21.82
C SER A 246 7.23 -11.44 21.24
N MET A 247 6.42 -12.16 22.01
CA MET A 247 5.79 -13.41 21.60
C MET A 247 4.29 -13.40 21.90
N ALA A 248 3.52 -14.13 21.10
CA ALA A 248 2.09 -14.36 21.32
C ALA A 248 1.69 -15.74 20.80
N GLU A 249 0.86 -16.45 21.57
CA GLU A 249 0.31 -17.76 21.16
C GLU A 249 -0.91 -17.58 20.26
N ASP A 250 -1.05 -18.46 19.28
CA ASP A 250 -2.13 -18.46 18.26
C ASP A 250 -2.50 -17.06 17.71
N PHE A 251 -1.51 -16.22 17.51
CA PHE A 251 -1.72 -14.82 17.17
C PHE A 251 -2.24 -14.62 15.75
N LEU A 252 -2.03 -15.58 14.85
CA LEU A 252 -2.56 -15.47 13.48
C LEU A 252 -4.09 -15.58 13.44
N SER A 253 -4.72 -16.17 14.47
CA SER A 253 -6.17 -16.36 14.53
C SER A 253 -6.96 -15.04 14.42
N ILE A 254 -6.37 -13.92 14.87
CA ILE A 254 -7.00 -12.60 14.84
C ILE A 254 -6.80 -11.83 13.52
N PHE A 255 -6.12 -12.45 12.54
CA PHE A 255 -5.87 -11.85 11.24
C PHE A 255 -6.86 -12.33 10.17
N LEU A 256 -7.08 -11.45 9.19
CA LEU A 256 -7.70 -11.74 7.90
C LEU A 256 -6.64 -11.64 6.80
N PHE A 257 -6.76 -12.45 5.75
CA PHE A 257 -5.74 -12.55 4.71
C PHE A 257 -6.22 -11.94 3.41
N TYR A 258 -5.34 -11.19 2.76
CA TYR A 258 -5.67 -10.44 1.56
C TYR A 258 -4.53 -10.48 0.54
N ARG A 259 -4.91 -10.47 -0.74
CA ARG A 259 -4.02 -10.24 -1.88
C ARG A 259 -4.42 -8.95 -2.57
N TRP A 260 -3.47 -8.20 -3.12
CA TRP A 260 -3.81 -7.04 -3.95
C TRP A 260 -4.73 -7.44 -5.11
N ASN A 261 -5.71 -6.59 -5.42
CA ASN A 261 -6.59 -6.81 -6.56
C ASN A 261 -5.93 -6.28 -7.85
N PHE A 262 -4.84 -6.94 -8.27
CA PHE A 262 -4.01 -6.51 -9.40
C PHE A 262 -4.82 -6.24 -10.68
N MET A 263 -5.79 -7.10 -10.96
CA MET A 263 -6.64 -6.97 -12.15
C MET A 263 -7.60 -5.79 -12.08
N GLU A 264 -8.05 -5.40 -10.88
CA GLU A 264 -8.84 -4.18 -10.69
C GLU A 264 -8.02 -2.91 -10.95
N PHE A 265 -6.70 -2.95 -10.78
CA PHE A 265 -5.84 -1.82 -11.11
C PHE A 265 -5.81 -1.47 -12.61
N ASN A 266 -6.16 -2.44 -13.47
CA ASN A 266 -6.32 -2.20 -14.90
C ASN A 266 -7.57 -1.37 -15.26
N LYS A 267 -8.51 -1.16 -14.31
CA LYS A 267 -9.82 -0.52 -14.53
C LYS A 267 -9.87 0.95 -14.09
#